data_AF-F8DPD3-F1
#
_entry.id   AF-F8DPD3-F1
#
_cell.length_a   1.000
_cell.length_b   1.000
_cell.length_c   1.000
_cell.angle_alpha   90.00
_cell.angle_beta   90.00
_cell.angle_gamma   90.00
#
_symmetry.space_group_name_H-M   'P 1'
#
loop_
_entity.id
_entity.type
_entity.pdbx_description
1 polymer ?
#
loop_
_entity_poly.entity_id
_entity_poly.type
_entity_poly.pdbx_seq_one_letter_code
_entity_poly.pdbx_strand_id
1 'polypeptide(L)'
;MCTSVIYTAGDYYFGRNLDLEVNLGQEVVITPRNKTLEFREMPNLEHHYAIIGMSIVRDDYPLYFDGVNEKGVGMAGLNFDGPAHYFPVQEGKDNIASFELVPYILAAASSVAEAKKLLSNANIANINFSDKLQAALDYC
;
A
#
# COMPACT_ATOMS: atom_id res chain seq x y z
N MET A 1 -16.46 -3.18 9.24
CA MET A 1 -15.64 -4.35 8.90
C MET A 1 -15.27 -4.24 7.43
N CYS A 2 -14.02 -3.87 7.09
CA CYS A 2 -13.64 -3.68 5.69
C CYS A 2 -13.92 -4.93 4.85
N THR A 3 -14.39 -4.74 3.61
CA THR A 3 -14.67 -5.82 2.66
C THR A 3 -14.03 -5.49 1.32
N SER A 4 -13.32 -6.43 0.70
CA SER A 4 -12.79 -6.28 -0.66
C SER A 4 -13.37 -7.34 -1.58
N VAL A 5 -13.59 -6.98 -2.84
CA VAL A 5 -14.21 -7.84 -3.84
C VAL A 5 -13.47 -7.75 -5.16
N ILE A 6 -13.43 -8.88 -5.87
CA ILE A 6 -13.03 -8.97 -7.27
C ILE A 6 -14.25 -9.47 -8.03
N TYR A 7 -14.56 -8.83 -9.15
CA TYR A 7 -15.70 -9.19 -9.99
C TYR A 7 -15.30 -9.20 -11.46
N THR A 8 -15.96 -10.03 -12.26
CA THR A 8 -15.68 -10.15 -13.69
C THR A 8 -17.00 -10.10 -14.46
N ALA A 9 -17.11 -9.14 -15.36
CA ALA A 9 -18.26 -8.96 -16.25
C ALA A 9 -17.83 -8.20 -17.50
N GLY A 10 -17.32 -8.93 -18.50
CA GLY A 10 -16.68 -8.33 -19.68
C GLY A 10 -15.27 -7.82 -19.36
N ASP A 11 -15.19 -6.91 -18.40
CA ASP A 11 -13.94 -6.43 -17.80
C ASP A 11 -13.70 -7.03 -16.40
N TYR A 12 -12.56 -6.68 -15.82
CA TYR A 12 -12.15 -7.05 -14.47
C TYR A 12 -12.31 -5.86 -13.52
N TYR A 13 -12.93 -6.10 -12.38
CA TYR A 13 -13.23 -5.09 -11.38
C TYR A 13 -12.61 -5.48 -10.05
N PHE A 14 -12.06 -4.49 -9.37
CA PHE A 14 -11.51 -4.59 -8.02
C PHE A 14 -12.01 -3.40 -7.23
N GLY A 15 -12.42 -3.63 -5.98
CA GLY A 15 -12.89 -2.57 -5.11
C GLY A 15 -13.08 -3.04 -3.69
N ARG A 16 -13.43 -2.10 -2.82
CA ARG A 16 -13.59 -2.36 -1.39
C ARG A 16 -14.51 -1.34 -0.71
N ASN A 17 -15.09 -1.74 0.42
CA ASN A 17 -15.67 -0.84 1.40
C ASN A 17 -14.61 -0.54 2.47
N LEU A 18 -14.39 0.75 2.73
CA LEU A 18 -13.57 1.24 3.83
C LEU A 18 -14.51 1.61 4.99
N ASP A 19 -14.59 0.72 5.96
CA ASP A 19 -15.48 0.88 7.10
C ASP A 19 -14.68 1.39 8.31
N LEU A 20 -14.78 2.70 8.57
CA LEU A 20 -14.16 3.37 9.71
C LEU A 20 -15.20 4.23 10.44
N GLU A 21 -15.05 4.38 11.75
CA GLU A 21 -15.89 5.27 12.56
C GLU A 21 -15.50 6.75 12.44
N VAL A 22 -14.35 7.01 11.82
CA VAL A 22 -13.75 8.35 11.66
C VAL A 22 -13.49 8.68 10.19
N ASN A 23 -13.58 9.96 9.86
CA ASN A 23 -13.16 10.49 8.58
C ASN A 23 -11.70 10.94 8.69
N LEU A 24 -10.82 10.36 7.85
CA LEU A 24 -9.38 10.67 7.85
C LEU A 24 -9.00 11.79 6.86
N GLY A 25 -9.98 12.31 6.12
CA GLY A 25 -9.80 13.22 5.00
C GLY A 25 -9.39 12.48 3.72
N GLN A 26 -10.01 11.33 3.46
CA GLN A 26 -9.65 10.49 2.32
C GLN A 26 -9.95 11.21 0.99
N GLU A 27 -9.04 11.09 0.03
CA GLU A 27 -9.14 11.70 -1.29
C GLU A 27 -8.61 10.76 -2.39
N VAL A 28 -9.01 11.03 -3.64
CA VAL A 28 -8.47 10.31 -4.80
C VAL A 28 -7.10 10.88 -5.13
N VAL A 29 -6.07 10.04 -5.07
CA VAL A 29 -4.68 10.44 -5.34
C VAL A 29 -4.13 9.71 -6.54
N ILE A 30 -3.56 10.47 -7.47
CA ILE A 30 -2.78 9.95 -8.60
C ILE A 30 -1.30 10.18 -8.31
N THR A 31 -0.53 9.11 -8.22
CA THR A 31 0.95 9.16 -8.18
C THR A 31 1.47 8.92 -9.59
N PRO A 32 2.01 9.96 -10.29
CA PRO A 32 2.50 9.81 -11.64
C PRO A 32 3.85 9.06 -11.69
N ARG A 33 4.23 8.56 -12.87
CA ARG A 33 5.41 7.69 -13.07
C ARG A 33 6.75 8.22 -12.57
N ASN A 34 6.89 9.53 -12.46
CA ASN A 34 8.14 10.22 -12.13
C ASN A 34 8.05 11.03 -10.82
N LYS A 35 7.06 10.73 -9.96
CA LYS A 35 7.01 11.27 -8.60
C LYS A 35 7.81 10.33 -7.72
N THR A 36 8.91 10.79 -7.11
CA THR A 36 9.73 9.93 -6.25
C THR A 36 8.89 9.31 -5.13
N LEU A 37 8.94 7.98 -5.02
CA LEU A 37 8.44 7.23 -3.88
C LEU A 37 9.61 6.94 -2.95
N GLU A 38 9.58 7.53 -1.76
CA GLU A 38 10.59 7.34 -0.73
C GLU A 38 10.26 6.13 0.13
N PHE A 39 11.26 5.28 0.39
CA PHE A 39 11.12 4.13 1.27
C PHE A 39 12.08 4.28 2.44
N ARG A 40 11.67 3.90 3.65
CA ARG A 40 12.49 4.08 4.86
C ARG A 40 13.75 3.23 4.85
N GLU A 41 13.63 1.97 4.42
CA GLU A 41 14.72 0.97 4.48
C GLU A 41 15.00 0.35 3.11
N MET A 42 14.59 1.02 2.04
CA MET A 42 14.86 0.65 0.64
C MET A 42 15.27 1.89 -0.17
N PRO A 43 15.96 1.72 -1.31
CA PRO A 43 16.21 2.82 -2.22
C PRO A 43 14.91 3.47 -2.71
N ASN A 44 14.94 4.79 -2.88
CA ASN A 44 13.84 5.53 -3.48
C ASN A 44 13.58 5.06 -4.92
N LEU A 45 12.30 5.09 -5.32
CA LEU A 45 11.89 4.84 -6.70
C LEU A 45 11.57 6.15 -7.40
N GLU A 46 12.46 6.60 -8.28
CA GLU A 46 12.27 7.82 -9.08
C GLU A 46 11.44 7.57 -10.34
N HIS A 47 11.36 6.32 -10.79
CA HIS A 47 10.56 5.90 -11.94
C HIS A 47 9.81 4.60 -11.64
N HIS A 48 8.50 4.61 -11.85
CA HIS A 48 7.61 3.49 -11.55
C HIS A 48 6.31 3.57 -12.36
N TYR A 49 5.44 2.56 -12.25
CA TYR A 49 4.10 2.62 -12.81
C TYR A 49 3.24 3.69 -12.12
N ALA A 50 2.42 4.41 -12.88
CA ALA A 50 1.46 5.36 -12.31
C ALA A 50 0.39 4.62 -11.50
N ILE A 51 -0.01 5.21 -10.38
CA ILE A 51 -0.96 4.64 -9.41
C ILE A 51 -2.14 5.61 -9.24
N ILE A 52 -3.35 5.09 -9.20
CA ILE A 52 -4.56 5.83 -8.77
C ILE A 52 -5.23 5.05 -7.65
N GLY A 53 -5.70 5.75 -6.61
CA GLY A 53 -6.33 5.09 -5.48
C GLY A 53 -6.92 6.04 -4.45
N MET A 54 -7.58 5.48 -3.45
CA MET A 54 -8.06 6.21 -2.28
C MET A 54 -6.93 6.33 -1.25
N SER A 55 -6.65 7.53 -0.78
CA SER A 55 -5.47 7.81 0.04
C SER A 55 -5.71 9.00 0.97
N ILE A 56 -4.75 9.25 1.87
CA ILE A 56 -4.54 10.57 2.47
C ILE A 56 -3.12 11.02 2.11
N VAL A 57 -2.94 12.29 1.75
CA VAL A 57 -1.61 12.85 1.58
C VAL A 57 -1.14 13.46 2.90
N ARG A 58 0.03 13.01 3.39
CA ARG A 58 0.70 13.55 4.57
C ARG A 58 2.17 13.71 4.27
N ASP A 59 2.72 14.88 4.58
CA ASP A 59 4.13 15.21 4.32
C ASP A 59 4.55 14.91 2.87
N ASP A 60 3.69 15.23 1.90
CA ASP A 60 3.88 14.98 0.46
C ASP A 60 4.00 13.47 0.08
N TYR A 61 3.62 12.58 0.99
CA TYR A 61 3.61 11.13 0.79
C TYR A 61 2.17 10.58 0.70
N PRO A 62 1.86 9.72 -0.30
CA PRO A 62 0.53 9.12 -0.44
C PRO A 62 0.36 7.88 0.46
N LEU A 63 -0.49 7.97 1.48
CA LEU A 63 -0.86 6.85 2.36
C LEU A 63 -2.09 6.13 1.81
N TYR A 64 -1.88 5.30 0.80
CA TYR A 64 -2.95 4.58 0.11
C TYR A 64 -3.67 3.58 1.02
N PHE A 65 -5.00 3.65 1.05
CA PHE A 65 -5.83 2.57 1.59
C PHE A 65 -6.00 1.46 0.56
N ASP A 66 -6.21 1.84 -0.70
CA ASP A 66 -6.36 0.97 -1.86
C ASP A 66 -5.98 1.72 -3.14
N GLY A 67 -5.66 0.98 -4.19
CA GLY A 67 -5.39 1.55 -5.49
C GLY A 67 -5.19 0.51 -6.58
N VAL A 68 -5.05 1.01 -7.80
CA VAL A 68 -4.67 0.25 -8.98
C VAL A 68 -3.55 0.98 -9.72
N ASN A 69 -2.68 0.25 -10.40
CA ASN A 69 -1.71 0.84 -11.30
C ASN A 69 -2.16 0.82 -12.77
N GLU A 70 -1.41 1.50 -13.63
CA GLU A 70 -1.66 1.56 -15.08
C GLU A 70 -1.60 0.20 -15.81
N LYS A 71 -1.15 -0.87 -15.14
CA LYS A 71 -1.10 -2.23 -15.67
C LYS A 71 -2.32 -3.07 -15.26
N GLY A 72 -3.23 -2.51 -14.46
CA GLY A 72 -4.44 -3.19 -13.99
C GLY A 72 -4.22 -4.07 -12.75
N VAL A 73 -3.08 -3.93 -12.04
CA VAL A 73 -2.87 -4.59 -10.75
C VAL A 73 -3.50 -3.75 -9.66
N GLY A 74 -4.35 -4.38 -8.83
CA GLY A 74 -4.99 -3.74 -7.67
C GLY A 74 -4.46 -4.26 -6.34
N MET A 75 -4.43 -3.39 -5.33
CA MET A 75 -4.07 -3.74 -3.96
C MET A 75 -4.89 -2.90 -2.96
N ALA A 76 -5.29 -3.51 -1.84
CA ALA A 76 -5.99 -2.85 -0.75
C ALA A 76 -5.49 -3.36 0.61
N GLY A 77 -5.23 -2.45 1.55
CA GLY A 77 -4.87 -2.78 2.94
C GLY A 77 -6.11 -2.73 3.84
N LEU A 78 -6.61 -3.88 4.29
CA LEU A 78 -7.79 -3.97 5.16
C LEU A 78 -7.37 -4.03 6.63
N ASN A 79 -8.26 -3.60 7.53
CA ASN A 79 -8.01 -3.75 8.96
C ASN A 79 -7.81 -5.24 9.30
N PHE A 80 -6.74 -5.53 10.03
CA PHE A 80 -6.37 -6.87 10.49
C PHE A 80 -5.82 -6.83 11.92
N ASP A 81 -6.49 -6.01 12.74
CA ASP A 81 -6.15 -5.80 14.15
C ASP A 81 -6.16 -7.10 14.97
N GLY A 82 -5.14 -7.26 15.81
CA GLY A 82 -4.82 -8.46 16.59
C GLY A 82 -3.83 -9.41 15.91
N PRO A 83 -4.18 -10.07 14.78
CA PRO A 83 -3.29 -11.02 14.12
C PRO A 83 -2.17 -10.38 13.26
N ALA A 84 -2.24 -9.09 12.93
CA ALA A 84 -1.16 -8.43 12.19
C ALA A 84 0.16 -8.47 12.99
N HIS A 85 1.24 -8.87 12.32
CA HIS A 85 2.57 -8.93 12.92
C HIS A 85 3.58 -8.22 12.03
N TYR A 86 4.30 -7.26 12.61
CA TYR A 86 5.34 -6.50 11.95
C TYR A 86 6.70 -6.85 12.57
N PHE A 87 7.64 -7.20 11.72
CA PHE A 87 8.94 -7.73 12.13
C PHE A 87 9.95 -6.61 12.37
N PRO A 88 11.03 -6.85 13.14
CA PRO A 88 12.21 -5.99 13.07
C PRO A 88 12.79 -5.94 11.66
N VAL A 89 13.61 -4.92 11.37
CA VAL A 89 14.39 -4.84 10.13
C VAL A 89 15.32 -6.07 10.02
N GLN A 90 15.39 -6.66 8.83
CA GLN A 90 16.17 -7.86 8.53
C GLN A 90 17.18 -7.60 7.43
N GLU A 91 18.44 -7.98 7.65
CA GLU A 91 19.49 -7.89 6.64
C GLU A 91 19.20 -8.82 5.45
N GLY A 92 19.45 -8.32 4.23
CA GLY A 92 19.22 -9.08 2.99
C GLY A 92 17.76 -9.18 2.55
N LYS A 93 16.82 -8.55 3.27
CA LYS A 93 15.40 -8.44 2.91
C LYS A 93 15.06 -7.05 2.38
N ASP A 94 13.99 -6.99 1.60
CA ASP A 94 13.33 -5.73 1.25
C ASP A 94 12.45 -5.32 2.44
N ASN A 95 12.97 -4.45 3.30
CA ASN A 95 12.29 -4.00 4.51
C ASN A 95 11.29 -2.89 4.17
N ILE A 96 10.01 -3.19 4.30
CA ILE A 96 8.92 -2.33 3.82
C ILE A 96 8.01 -2.02 5.01
N ALA A 97 7.77 -0.75 5.28
CA ALA A 97 6.78 -0.35 6.27
C ALA A 97 5.36 -0.69 5.78
N SER A 98 4.40 -0.89 6.69
CA SER A 98 3.02 -1.25 6.31
C SER A 98 2.37 -0.22 5.36
N PHE A 99 2.65 1.08 5.56
CA PHE A 99 2.17 2.17 4.71
C PHE A 99 2.87 2.25 3.33
N GLU A 100 4.01 1.59 3.18
CA GLU A 100 4.77 1.52 1.92
C GLU A 100 4.36 0.33 1.06
N LEU A 101 3.61 -0.63 1.61
CA LEU A 101 3.35 -1.89 0.94
C LEU A 101 2.48 -1.74 -0.33
N VAL A 102 1.47 -0.86 -0.30
CA VAL A 102 0.66 -0.56 -1.48
C VAL A 102 1.52 0.07 -2.60
N PRO A 103 2.27 1.17 -2.37
CA PRO A 103 3.15 1.71 -3.39
C PRO A 103 4.25 0.73 -3.81
N TYR A 104 4.83 -0.06 -2.89
CA TYR A 104 5.86 -1.08 -3.21
C TYR A 104 5.39 -2.06 -4.30
N ILE A 105 4.17 -2.60 -4.14
CA ILE A 105 3.61 -3.55 -5.11
C ILE A 105 3.17 -2.83 -6.39
N LEU A 106 2.40 -1.75 -6.25
CA LEU A 106 1.78 -1.09 -7.40
C LEU A 106 2.78 -0.32 -8.27
N ALA A 107 3.91 0.13 -7.71
CA ALA A 107 4.98 0.78 -8.45
C ALA A 107 5.70 -0.17 -9.43
N ALA A 108 5.78 -1.47 -9.12
CA ALA A 108 6.68 -2.41 -9.80
C ALA A 108 5.99 -3.61 -10.45
N ALA A 109 4.82 -4.05 -9.96
CA ALA A 109 4.16 -5.25 -10.47
C ALA A 109 3.21 -4.95 -11.64
N SER A 110 3.34 -5.69 -12.74
CA SER A 110 2.38 -5.68 -13.86
C SER A 110 1.39 -6.86 -13.82
N SER A 111 1.57 -7.80 -12.88
CA SER A 111 0.68 -8.95 -12.67
C SER A 111 0.73 -9.46 -11.23
N VAL A 112 -0.24 -10.28 -10.84
CA VAL A 112 -0.22 -10.97 -9.52
C VAL A 112 0.99 -11.89 -9.38
N ALA A 113 1.51 -12.47 -10.47
CA ALA A 113 2.70 -13.31 -10.44
C ALA A 113 3.96 -12.50 -10.07
N GLU A 114 4.09 -11.30 -10.63
CA GLU A 114 5.18 -10.38 -10.30
C GLU A 114 5.05 -9.85 -8.87
N ALA A 115 3.83 -9.51 -8.42
CA ALA A 115 3.58 -9.13 -7.04
C ALA A 115 4.01 -10.23 -6.06
N LYS A 116 3.69 -11.50 -6.34
CA LYS A 116 4.16 -12.65 -5.54
C LYS A 116 5.68 -12.77 -5.52
N LYS A 117 6.34 -12.50 -6.65
CA LYS A 117 7.81 -12.49 -6.72
C LYS A 117 8.41 -11.39 -5.85
N LEU A 118 7.87 -10.16 -5.90
CA LEU A 118 8.29 -9.05 -5.03
C LEU A 118 8.11 -9.40 -3.54
N LEU A 119 7.00 -10.04 -3.18
CA LEU A 119 6.72 -10.44 -1.80
C LEU A 119 7.61 -11.58 -1.30
N SER A 120 8.24 -12.37 -2.18
CA SER A 120 9.09 -13.49 -1.75
C SER A 120 10.35 -13.05 -0.98
N ASN A 121 10.80 -11.81 -1.19
CA ASN A 121 11.92 -11.21 -0.48
C ASN A 121 11.53 -10.07 0.49
N ALA A 122 10.24 -9.75 0.58
CA ALA A 122 9.73 -8.69 1.45
C ALA A 122 9.78 -9.08 2.93
N ASN A 123 10.11 -8.10 3.78
CA ASN A 123 9.92 -8.12 5.22
C ASN A 123 9.03 -6.93 5.60
N ILE A 124 7.82 -7.19 6.12
CA ILE A 124 6.94 -6.10 6.58
C ILE A 124 7.43 -5.64 7.95
N ALA A 125 8.18 -4.54 7.95
CA ALA A 125 8.91 -4.08 9.09
C ALA A 125 8.06 -3.19 10.01
N ASN A 126 8.32 -3.26 11.32
CA ASN A 126 7.66 -2.44 12.34
C ASN A 126 8.22 -1.01 12.33
N ILE A 127 7.88 -0.27 11.28
CA ILE A 127 8.32 1.09 11.03
C ILE A 127 7.10 1.99 10.97
N ASN A 128 7.04 2.96 11.87
CA ASN A 128 5.95 3.92 11.94
C ASN A 128 6.11 4.98 10.83
N PHE A 129 4.98 5.48 10.32
CA PHE A 129 5.01 6.65 9.45
C PHE A 129 5.46 7.90 10.23
N SER A 130 4.88 8.08 11.41
CA SER A 130 5.25 9.12 12.38
C SER A 130 4.85 8.69 13.79
N ASP A 131 5.24 9.46 14.82
CA ASP A 131 4.83 9.19 16.21
C ASP A 131 3.30 9.12 16.40
N LYS A 132 2.55 9.81 15.53
CA LYS A 132 1.07 9.87 15.54
C LYS A 132 0.41 8.84 14.63
N LEU A 133 1.16 8.24 13.70
CA LEU A 133 0.67 7.28 12.72
C LEU A 133 1.57 6.04 12.76
N GLN A 134 1.22 5.14 13.66
CA GLN A 134 1.99 3.93 13.93
C GLN A 134 1.65 2.81 12.94
N ALA A 135 2.56 1.86 12.77
CA ALA A 135 2.39 0.73 11.87
C ALA A 135 1.17 -0.14 12.24
N ALA A 136 0.82 -0.17 13.53
CA ALA A 136 -0.44 -0.61 14.07
C ALA A 136 -1.25 0.63 14.49
N LEU A 137 -2.23 1.03 13.67
CA LEU A 137 -3.19 2.05 14.08
C LEU A 137 -4.21 1.39 15.03
N ASP A 138 -3.97 1.48 16.34
CA ASP A 138 -4.89 1.05 17.42
C ASP A 138 -6.12 2.00 17.56
N TYR A 139 -6.67 2.51 16.46
CA TYR A 139 -7.86 3.39 16.48
C TYR A 139 -9.16 2.67 16.09
N CYS A 140 -9.22 1.34 16.27
CA CYS A 140 -10.48 0.60 16.30
C CYS A 140 -10.85 0.23 17.74
#